data_AF-A0A954H2E1-F1
#
_entry.id   AF-A0A954H2E1-F1
#
_cell.length_a   1.000
_cell.length_b   1.000
_cell.length_c   1.000
_cell.angle_alpha   90.00
_cell.angle_beta   90.00
_cell.angle_gamma   90.00
#
_symmetry.space_group_name_H-M   'P 1'
#
loop_
_entity.id
_entity.type
_entity.pdbx_description
1 polymer ?
#
loop_
_entity_poly.entity_id
_entity_poly.type
_entity_poly.pdbx_seq_one_letter_code
_entity_poly.pdbx_strand_id
1 'polypeptide(L)'
;MLEVEGGTEETCMRILRHEAGHTIDTAYRLSRRKRWQQLFGKRSAPYPKLYQPRPYSRSYVRHFDKWYAQSHPAEDFAETFAVWLKPRSGWKQRYKGWPALKKLQYVDDLMQEIGHSKPQLSSRQQIDPIKTIRKTLGEHYSARRDYYGIEQNTFYDCELLRLFSNAPRHRNKPSAAVFLQQNRAEFRRHIADWTGQYQYTVDEILREIIQRCRELGLRVDKSPTKTRQEALVMLTVQIMNCLKDGYHKVAL
;
A
#
# COMPACT_ATOMS: atom_id res chain seq x y z
N MET A 1 -12.45 8.88 -9.09
CA MET A 1 -11.55 8.71 -7.93
C MET A 1 -10.78 10.02 -7.73
N LEU A 2 -11.18 10.81 -6.73
CA LEU A 2 -10.44 11.98 -6.26
C LEU A 2 -9.77 11.55 -4.95
N GLU A 3 -8.63 10.89 -5.04
CA GLU A 3 -7.82 10.59 -3.85
C GLU A 3 -6.77 11.66 -3.65
N VAL A 4 -6.61 12.07 -2.39
CA VAL A 4 -5.59 13.00 -1.94
C VAL A 4 -4.67 12.25 -1.00
N GLU A 5 -3.44 12.04 -1.43
CA GLU A 5 -2.39 11.48 -0.59
C GLU A 5 -2.08 12.48 0.54
N GLY A 6 -1.98 12.00 1.78
CA GLY A 6 -1.78 12.89 2.93
C GLY A 6 -2.99 13.78 3.27
N GLY A 7 -4.20 13.46 2.82
CA GLY A 7 -5.42 14.25 3.11
C GLY A 7 -5.84 14.33 4.59
N THR A 8 -5.16 13.60 5.48
CA THR A 8 -5.32 13.68 6.93
C THR A 8 -3.97 13.98 7.58
N GLU A 9 -3.96 14.57 8.78
CA GLU A 9 -2.71 14.83 9.50
C GLU A 9 -1.88 13.54 9.69
N GLU A 10 -2.53 12.43 10.04
CA GLU A 10 -1.83 11.16 10.25
C GLU A 10 -1.13 10.68 8.97
N THR A 11 -1.82 10.68 7.84
CA THR A 11 -1.26 10.24 6.55
C THR A 11 -0.21 11.22 6.03
N CYS A 12 -0.44 12.53 6.18
CA CYS A 12 0.53 13.56 5.83
C CYS A 12 1.84 13.39 6.62
N MET A 13 1.73 13.19 7.93
CA MET A 13 2.90 13.01 8.80
C MET A 13 3.62 11.68 8.57
N ARG A 14 2.98 10.66 7.97
CA ARG A 14 3.69 9.46 7.50
C ARG A 14 4.58 9.80 6.31
N ILE A 15 4.04 10.52 5.32
CA ILE A 15 4.76 10.98 4.12
C ILE A 15 5.94 11.87 4.49
N LEU A 16 5.70 12.91 5.30
CA LEU A 16 6.78 13.83 5.66
C LEU A 16 7.94 13.16 6.37
N ARG A 17 7.69 12.15 7.22
CA ARG A 17 8.76 11.40 7.89
C ARG A 17 9.53 10.49 6.94
N HIS A 18 8.84 9.89 5.97
CA HIS A 18 9.46 9.10 4.92
C HIS A 18 10.37 9.97 4.04
N GLU A 19 9.85 11.09 3.54
CA GLU A 19 10.62 12.05 2.72
C GLU A 19 11.80 12.67 3.48
N ALA A 20 11.64 12.91 4.79
CA ALA A 20 12.75 13.32 5.64
C ALA A 20 13.87 12.26 5.66
N GLY A 21 13.53 10.98 5.61
CA GLY A 21 14.49 9.88 5.47
C GLY A 21 15.33 10.01 4.20
N HIS A 22 14.71 10.20 3.04
CA HIS A 22 15.42 10.43 1.78
C HIS A 22 16.29 11.68 1.80
N THR A 23 15.78 12.75 2.41
CA THR A 23 16.49 14.02 2.56
C THR A 23 17.77 13.82 3.38
N ILE A 24 17.69 13.14 4.53
CA ILE A 24 18.83 12.85 5.39
C ILE A 24 19.82 11.89 4.73
N ASP A 25 19.35 10.83 4.08
CA ASP A 25 20.20 9.91 3.31
C ASP A 25 21.03 10.65 2.27
N THR A 26 20.38 11.57 1.53
CA THR A 26 21.03 12.35 0.48
C THR A 26 21.99 13.38 1.07
N ALA A 27 21.54 14.17 2.04
CA ALA A 27 22.32 15.24 2.67
C ALA A 27 23.65 14.72 3.29
N TYR A 28 23.63 13.54 3.90
CA TYR A 28 24.80 12.93 4.54
C TYR A 28 25.44 11.79 3.72
N ARG A 29 24.91 11.52 2.52
CA ARG A 29 25.36 10.46 1.60
C ARG A 29 25.42 9.08 2.29
N LEU A 30 24.43 8.78 3.12
CA LEU A 30 24.43 7.60 4.01
C LEU A 30 24.48 6.29 3.22
N SER A 31 23.82 6.24 2.07
CA SER A 31 23.78 5.11 1.15
C SER A 31 25.14 4.65 0.60
N ARG A 32 26.20 5.46 0.77
CA ARG A 32 27.58 5.10 0.39
C ARG A 32 28.29 4.27 1.46
N ARG A 33 27.78 4.26 2.69
CA ARG A 33 28.40 3.57 3.82
C ARG A 33 28.22 2.06 3.67
N LYS A 34 29.28 1.28 3.98
CA LYS A 34 29.26 -0.18 3.88
C LYS A 34 28.16 -0.82 4.73
N ARG A 35 28.01 -0.39 5.99
CA ARG A 35 26.97 -0.90 6.92
C ARG A 35 25.55 -0.63 6.41
N TRP A 36 25.32 0.53 5.78
CA TRP A 36 24.05 0.84 5.12
C TRP A 36 23.77 -0.17 4.01
N GLN A 37 24.73 -0.39 3.11
CA GLN A 37 24.56 -1.30 1.97
C GLN A 37 24.37 -2.77 2.39
N GLN A 38 25.01 -3.20 3.47
CA GLN A 38 24.83 -4.53 4.04
C GLN A 38 23.43 -4.75 4.59
N LEU A 39 22.79 -3.71 5.13
CA LEU A 39 21.48 -3.80 5.77
C LEU A 39 20.32 -3.60 4.79
N PHE A 40 20.44 -2.67 3.85
CA PHE A 40 19.37 -2.28 2.93
C PHE A 40 19.60 -2.76 1.49
N GLY A 41 20.84 -3.00 1.09
CA GLY A 41 21.22 -3.30 -0.28
C GLY A 41 21.86 -2.11 -1.00
N LYS A 42 22.09 -2.21 -2.31
CA LYS A 42 22.71 -1.13 -3.10
C LYS A 42 21.65 -0.11 -3.52
N ARG A 43 21.83 1.17 -3.18
CA ARG A 43 20.96 2.27 -3.67
C ARG A 43 20.97 2.43 -5.19
N SER A 44 22.01 1.95 -5.87
CA SER A 44 22.10 1.97 -7.33
C SER A 44 21.35 0.82 -8.02
N ALA A 45 20.59 0.02 -7.26
CA ALA A 45 19.72 -0.99 -7.86
C ALA A 45 18.68 -0.29 -8.77
N PRO A 46 18.34 -0.87 -9.93
CA PRO A 46 17.27 -0.31 -10.74
C PRO A 46 15.95 -0.42 -9.97
N TYR A 47 15.15 0.65 -10.00
CA TYR A 47 13.78 0.59 -9.50
C TYR A 47 12.98 -0.42 -10.33
N PRO A 48 12.38 -1.45 -9.72
CA PRO A 48 11.60 -2.41 -10.46
C PRO A 48 10.34 -1.72 -11.00
N LYS A 49 9.97 -1.95 -12.25
CA LYS A 49 8.67 -1.48 -12.78
C LYS A 49 7.49 -2.10 -12.00
N LEU A 50 7.72 -3.29 -11.46
CA LEU A 50 6.73 -4.16 -10.83
C LEU A 50 7.48 -4.98 -9.76
N TYR A 51 7.02 -4.96 -8.49
CA TYR A 51 7.59 -5.82 -7.44
C TYR A 51 6.52 -6.68 -6.78
N GLN A 52 6.91 -7.91 -6.42
CA GLN A 52 6.06 -8.84 -5.66
C GLN A 52 6.48 -8.83 -4.19
N PRO A 53 5.68 -8.22 -3.30
CA PRO A 53 6.00 -8.15 -1.89
C PRO A 53 5.96 -9.55 -1.26
N ARG A 54 6.75 -9.74 -0.20
CA ARG A 54 6.69 -10.90 0.70
C ARG A 54 5.97 -10.49 1.98
N PRO A 55 4.65 -10.73 2.11
CA PRO A 55 3.80 -10.17 3.16
C PRO A 55 4.21 -10.49 4.60
N TYR A 56 4.73 -11.70 4.78
CA TYR A 56 5.13 -12.23 6.08
C TYR A 56 6.63 -12.02 6.37
N SER A 57 7.36 -11.36 5.47
CA SER A 57 8.75 -11.01 5.73
C SER A 57 8.84 -10.11 6.95
N ARG A 58 9.64 -10.54 7.93
CA ARG A 58 9.97 -9.77 9.14
C ARG A 58 11.24 -8.94 8.96
N SER A 59 11.85 -8.96 7.78
CA SER A 59 13.08 -8.22 7.46
C SER A 59 12.84 -6.74 7.15
N TYR A 60 11.59 -6.32 7.02
CA TYR A 60 11.19 -4.96 6.67
C TYR A 60 10.27 -4.40 7.74
N VAL A 61 10.33 -3.08 7.93
CA VAL A 61 9.35 -2.39 8.76
C VAL A 61 8.00 -2.31 8.06
N ARG A 62 6.94 -2.13 8.84
CA ARG A 62 5.58 -1.90 8.34
C ARG A 62 5.22 -0.44 8.61
N HIS A 63 5.45 0.43 7.62
CA HIS A 63 5.16 1.86 7.69
C HIS A 63 4.10 2.28 6.67
N PHE A 64 4.39 2.27 5.37
CA PHE A 64 3.38 2.37 4.31
C PHE A 64 2.72 1.01 4.00
N ASP A 65 1.53 1.08 3.41
CA ASP A 65 0.82 -0.09 2.91
C ASP A 65 1.54 -0.68 1.68
N LYS A 66 1.11 -1.86 1.19
CA LYS A 66 1.70 -2.53 0.02
C LYS A 66 3.19 -2.91 0.14
N TRP A 67 3.75 -2.93 1.35
CA TRP A 67 5.16 -3.28 1.62
C TRP A 67 6.14 -2.46 0.79
N TYR A 68 5.90 -1.16 0.73
CA TYR A 68 6.71 -0.21 -0.02
C TYR A 68 8.21 -0.29 0.33
N ALA A 69 8.55 -0.62 1.58
CA ALA A 69 9.92 -0.93 2.02
C ALA A 69 10.62 -2.05 1.23
N GLN A 70 9.89 -2.91 0.52
CA GLN A 70 10.45 -4.01 -0.29
C GLN A 70 10.69 -3.61 -1.75
N SER A 71 10.23 -2.42 -2.16
CA SER A 71 10.30 -1.97 -3.55
C SER A 71 11.73 -1.64 -3.98
N HIS A 72 12.50 -0.97 -3.11
CA HIS A 72 13.87 -0.57 -3.39
C HIS A 72 14.64 -0.25 -2.08
N PRO A 73 15.99 -0.45 -2.02
CA PRO A 73 16.78 -0.19 -0.82
C PRO A 73 16.66 1.23 -0.24
N ALA A 74 16.44 2.24 -1.08
CA ALA A 74 16.21 3.60 -0.62
C ALA A 74 14.86 3.73 0.14
N GLU A 75 13.82 3.06 -0.35
CA GLU A 75 12.49 3.05 0.28
C GLU A 75 12.53 2.28 1.60
N ASP A 76 13.23 1.15 1.66
CA ASP A 76 13.46 0.40 2.90
C ASP A 76 14.09 1.26 4.00
N PHE A 77 15.08 2.08 3.63
CA PHE A 77 15.69 3.03 4.55
C PHE A 77 14.72 4.12 4.97
N ALA A 78 14.03 4.77 4.02
CA ALA A 78 13.09 5.86 4.31
C ALA A 78 11.93 5.39 5.21
N GLU A 79 11.40 4.20 4.95
CA GLU A 79 10.39 3.54 5.78
C GLU A 79 10.92 3.23 7.18
N THR A 80 12.13 2.69 7.28
CA THR A 80 12.78 2.41 8.57
C THR A 80 12.99 3.69 9.37
N PHE A 81 13.47 4.74 8.71
CA PHE A 81 13.66 6.06 9.29
C PHE A 81 12.35 6.65 9.80
N ALA A 82 11.27 6.57 9.02
CA ALA A 82 9.98 7.10 9.41
C ALA A 82 9.40 6.41 10.66
N VAL A 83 9.58 5.09 10.79
CA VAL A 83 9.20 4.32 11.99
C VAL A 83 10.01 4.72 13.21
N TRP A 84 11.33 4.90 13.03
CA TRP A 84 12.22 5.35 14.09
C TRP A 84 11.87 6.77 14.57
N LEU A 85 11.64 7.69 13.64
CA LEU A 85 11.37 9.11 13.92
C LEU A 85 9.99 9.34 14.57
N LYS A 86 9.00 8.47 14.33
CA LYS A 86 7.66 8.61 14.90
C LYS A 86 7.73 8.60 16.45
N PRO A 87 7.29 9.68 17.14
CA PRO A 87 7.29 9.73 18.59
C PRO A 87 6.49 8.57 19.20
N ARG A 88 7.00 8.02 20.31
CA ARG A 88 6.36 6.92 21.06
C ARG A 88 6.00 5.71 20.17
N SER A 89 6.74 5.46 19.09
CA SER A 89 6.43 4.34 18.18
C SER A 89 6.63 2.96 18.79
N GLY A 90 7.32 2.86 19.95
CA GLY A 90 7.54 1.59 20.65
C GLY A 90 8.32 0.57 19.82
N TRP A 91 9.10 1.03 18.84
CA TRP A 91 9.68 0.19 17.80
C TRP A 91 10.56 -0.94 18.35
N LYS A 92 11.28 -0.70 19.45
CA LYS A 92 12.12 -1.71 20.13
C LYS A 92 11.31 -2.94 20.53
N GLN A 93 10.13 -2.72 21.12
CA GLN A 93 9.25 -3.81 21.55
C GLN A 93 8.48 -4.39 20.36
N ARG A 94 7.98 -3.53 19.46
CA ARG A 94 7.18 -3.94 18.29
C ARG A 94 7.93 -4.87 17.35
N TYR A 95 9.22 -4.63 17.13
CA TYR A 95 10.08 -5.41 16.23
C TYR A 95 10.98 -6.40 16.98
N LYS A 96 10.71 -6.70 18.26
CA LYS A 96 11.50 -7.67 19.02
C LYS A 96 11.51 -9.03 18.30
N GLY A 97 12.71 -9.56 18.07
CA GLY A 97 12.92 -10.83 17.35
C GLY A 97 12.75 -10.74 15.83
N TRP A 98 12.54 -9.55 15.25
CA TRP A 98 12.47 -9.36 13.80
C TRP A 98 13.84 -8.94 13.26
N PRO A 99 14.28 -9.43 12.08
CA PRO A 99 15.51 -8.94 11.46
C PRO A 99 15.49 -7.43 11.16
N ALA A 100 14.32 -6.83 10.91
CA ALA A 100 14.15 -5.39 10.74
C ALA A 100 14.63 -4.57 11.96
N LEU A 101 14.68 -5.16 13.16
CA LEU A 101 15.18 -4.47 14.36
C LEU A 101 16.63 -4.03 14.19
N LYS A 102 17.45 -4.80 13.48
CA LYS A 102 18.85 -4.43 13.21
C LYS A 102 18.96 -3.15 12.38
N LYS A 103 18.02 -2.93 11.45
CA LYS A 103 17.93 -1.71 10.64
C LYS A 103 17.52 -0.51 11.50
N LEU A 104 16.54 -0.69 12.38
CA LEU A 104 16.10 0.35 13.32
C LEU A 104 17.20 0.75 14.30
N GLN A 105 17.92 -0.23 14.87
CA GLN A 105 19.09 0.01 15.72
C GLN A 105 20.19 0.75 14.95
N TYR A 106 20.45 0.34 13.70
CA TYR A 106 21.41 1.04 12.86
C TYR A 106 21.02 2.50 12.60
N VAL A 107 19.75 2.79 12.32
CA VAL A 107 19.27 4.17 12.16
C VAL A 107 19.44 4.96 13.46
N ASP A 108 19.12 4.37 14.62
CA ASP A 108 19.29 5.00 15.94
C ASP A 108 20.76 5.40 16.18
N ASP A 109 21.69 4.45 16.00
CA ASP A 109 23.14 4.69 16.10
C ASP A 109 23.59 5.79 15.12
N LEU A 110 23.11 5.70 13.87
CA LEU A 110 23.52 6.58 12.78
C LEU A 110 23.07 8.02 13.02
N MET A 111 21.86 8.22 13.55
CA MET A 111 21.35 9.56 13.84
C MET A 111 22.07 10.21 15.02
N GLN A 112 22.49 9.43 16.02
CA GLN A 112 23.36 9.93 17.08
C GLN A 112 24.75 10.33 16.55
N GLU A 113 25.31 9.55 15.63
CA GLU A 113 26.61 9.85 15.00
C GLU A 113 26.57 11.15 14.18
N ILE A 114 25.56 11.30 13.30
CA ILE A 114 25.50 12.45 12.38
C ILE A 114 24.85 13.70 12.99
N GLY A 115 24.16 13.57 14.13
CA GLY A 115 23.40 14.68 14.74
C GLY A 115 24.26 15.89 15.13
N HIS A 116 25.55 15.68 15.37
CA HIS A 116 26.50 16.76 15.69
C HIS A 116 27.33 17.22 14.47
N SER A 117 27.11 16.60 13.30
CA SER A 117 27.87 16.87 12.08
C SER A 117 27.06 17.66 11.06
N LYS A 118 27.72 18.56 10.32
CA LYS A 118 27.08 19.26 9.20
C LYS A 118 26.83 18.29 8.02
N PRO A 119 25.73 18.48 7.26
CA PRO A 119 25.47 17.68 6.06
C PRO A 119 26.56 17.93 5.00
N GLN A 120 26.87 16.89 4.23
CA GLN A 120 27.88 16.94 3.17
C GLN A 120 27.36 17.61 1.90
N LEU A 121 26.04 17.49 1.64
CA LEU A 121 25.36 18.15 0.53
C LEU A 121 24.40 19.19 1.09
N SER A 122 24.56 20.45 0.66
CA SER A 122 23.76 21.60 1.09
C SER A 122 23.12 22.35 -0.09
N SER A 123 22.95 21.67 -1.24
CA SER A 123 22.32 22.25 -2.43
C SER A 123 20.94 22.80 -2.11
N ARG A 124 20.64 23.99 -2.65
CA ARG A 124 19.33 24.65 -2.57
C ARG A 124 18.54 24.56 -3.87
N GLN A 125 19.00 23.73 -4.80
CA GLN A 125 18.31 23.52 -6.08
C GLN A 125 16.91 22.97 -5.82
N GLN A 126 15.90 23.62 -6.41
CA GLN A 126 14.53 23.15 -6.40
C GLN A 126 14.29 22.33 -7.66
N ILE A 127 13.93 21.06 -7.49
CA ILE A 127 13.46 20.20 -8.57
C ILE A 127 11.94 20.37 -8.63
N ASP A 128 11.39 20.60 -9.82
CA ASP A 128 9.96 20.76 -10.10
C ASP A 128 9.20 21.65 -9.09
N PRO A 129 9.61 22.92 -8.94
CA PRO A 129 9.01 23.80 -7.95
C PRO A 129 7.51 23.98 -8.20
N ILE A 130 6.70 24.00 -7.15
CA ILE A 130 5.22 24.05 -7.26
C ILE A 130 4.74 25.19 -8.18
N LYS A 131 5.42 26.35 -8.15
CA LYS A 131 5.11 27.51 -9.00
C LYS A 131 5.21 27.25 -10.52
N THR A 132 5.90 26.20 -10.95
CA THR A 132 6.01 25.82 -12.38
C THR A 132 4.93 24.83 -12.81
N ILE A 133 4.16 24.26 -11.88
CA ILE A 133 3.08 23.34 -12.21
C ILE A 133 1.90 24.14 -12.80
N ARG A 134 1.71 24.04 -14.11
CA ARG A 134 0.57 24.65 -14.84
C ARG A 134 -0.61 23.70 -15.02
N LYS A 135 -0.41 22.42 -14.73
CA LYS A 135 -1.41 21.36 -14.90
C LYS A 135 -2.55 21.57 -13.91
N THR A 136 -3.77 21.56 -14.41
CA THR A 136 -4.98 21.57 -13.59
C THR A 136 -5.20 20.20 -12.93
N LEU A 137 -5.98 20.17 -11.85
CA LEU A 137 -6.39 18.90 -11.24
C LEU A 137 -7.18 18.02 -12.23
N GLY A 138 -8.00 18.63 -13.10
CA GLY A 138 -8.75 17.92 -14.13
C GLY A 138 -7.84 17.17 -15.10
N GLU A 139 -6.84 17.86 -15.67
CA GLU A 139 -5.84 17.25 -16.54
C GLU A 139 -5.02 16.18 -15.80
N HIS A 140 -4.72 16.39 -14.51
CA HIS A 140 -4.02 15.40 -13.70
C HIS A 140 -4.80 14.09 -13.59
N TYR A 141 -6.06 14.17 -13.19
CA TYR A 141 -6.90 13.00 -13.04
C TYR A 141 -7.32 12.36 -14.36
N SER A 142 -7.40 13.12 -15.46
CA SER A 142 -7.61 12.53 -16.80
C SER A 142 -6.40 11.70 -17.21
N ALA A 143 -5.20 12.29 -17.17
CA ALA A 143 -3.97 11.57 -17.52
C ALA A 143 -3.71 10.35 -16.62
N ARG A 144 -4.05 10.43 -15.32
CA ARG A 144 -3.98 9.25 -14.43
C ARG A 144 -4.98 8.17 -14.83
N ARG A 145 -6.19 8.51 -15.26
CA ARG A 145 -7.17 7.53 -15.75
C ARG A 145 -6.68 6.83 -17.01
N ASP A 146 -6.08 7.58 -17.93
CA ASP A 146 -5.55 7.04 -19.17
C ASP A 146 -4.32 6.15 -18.92
N TYR A 147 -3.41 6.58 -18.04
CA TYR A 147 -2.18 5.86 -17.72
C TYR A 147 -2.42 4.55 -16.95
N TYR A 148 -3.26 4.59 -15.90
CA TYR A 148 -3.58 3.40 -15.11
C TYR A 148 -4.73 2.57 -15.72
N GLY A 149 -5.26 2.99 -16.88
CA GLY A 149 -6.38 2.33 -17.55
C GLY A 149 -7.56 2.15 -16.61
N ILE A 150 -8.05 3.22 -15.96
CA ILE A 150 -9.12 3.17 -14.94
C ILE A 150 -10.47 2.63 -15.49
N GLU A 151 -10.56 2.37 -16.79
CA GLU A 151 -11.56 1.44 -17.34
C GLU A 151 -11.46 0.02 -16.74
N GLN A 152 -10.32 -0.38 -16.15
CA GLN A 152 -10.11 -1.65 -15.42
C GLN A 152 -10.93 -1.75 -14.12
N ASN A 153 -11.41 -0.64 -13.54
CA ASN A 153 -12.34 -0.68 -12.40
C ASN A 153 -13.73 -1.25 -12.77
N THR A 154 -13.96 -1.57 -14.05
CA THR A 154 -15.13 -2.33 -14.52
C THR A 154 -14.97 -3.84 -14.40
N PHE A 155 -13.76 -4.36 -14.12
CA PHE A 155 -13.50 -5.81 -14.18
C PHE A 155 -14.37 -6.63 -13.24
N TYR A 156 -14.74 -6.07 -12.07
CA TYR A 156 -15.64 -6.73 -11.14
C TYR A 156 -17.09 -6.32 -11.30
N ASP A 157 -17.39 -5.23 -12.01
CA ASP A 157 -18.72 -4.62 -11.99
C ASP A 157 -19.78 -5.58 -12.56
N CYS A 158 -19.46 -6.24 -13.67
CA CYS A 158 -20.33 -7.23 -14.31
C CYS A 158 -20.67 -8.39 -13.36
N GLU A 159 -19.68 -8.93 -12.66
CA GLU A 159 -19.83 -10.05 -11.74
C GLU A 159 -20.47 -9.63 -10.43
N LEU A 160 -20.17 -8.43 -9.94
CA LEU A 160 -20.81 -7.84 -8.77
C LEU A 160 -22.29 -7.57 -9.05
N LEU A 161 -22.65 -7.12 -10.25
CA LEU A 161 -24.04 -6.93 -10.69
C LEU A 161 -24.76 -8.25 -10.99
N ARG A 162 -24.03 -9.36 -11.19
CA ARG A 162 -24.61 -10.71 -11.25
C ARG A 162 -24.90 -11.29 -9.86
N LEU A 163 -24.07 -10.94 -8.87
CA LEU A 163 -24.17 -11.43 -7.50
C LEU A 163 -25.12 -10.60 -6.63
N PHE A 164 -25.08 -9.28 -6.80
CA PHE A 164 -25.86 -8.29 -6.07
C PHE A 164 -26.70 -7.46 -7.04
N SER A 165 -27.62 -6.64 -6.51
CA SER A 165 -28.45 -5.78 -7.34
C SER A 165 -28.38 -4.32 -6.92
N ASN A 166 -28.38 -3.40 -7.89
CA ASN A 166 -28.63 -1.97 -7.69
C ASN A 166 -30.05 -1.55 -8.08
N ALA A 167 -30.95 -2.51 -8.39
CA ALA A 167 -32.29 -2.17 -8.85
C ALA A 167 -33.07 -1.41 -7.75
N PRO A 168 -33.84 -0.36 -8.10
CA PRO A 168 -34.54 0.48 -7.13
C PRO A 168 -35.44 -0.28 -6.14
N ARG A 169 -36.06 -1.39 -6.60
CA ARG A 169 -36.89 -2.29 -5.79
C ARG A 169 -36.15 -2.92 -4.60
N HIS A 170 -34.82 -2.96 -4.62
CA HIS A 170 -33.99 -3.54 -3.56
C HIS A 170 -33.35 -2.47 -2.64
N ARG A 171 -33.72 -1.19 -2.76
CA ARG A 171 -33.10 -0.10 -1.98
C ARG A 171 -33.16 -0.30 -0.46
N ASN A 172 -34.22 -0.96 0.03
CA ASN A 172 -34.42 -1.26 1.45
C ASN A 172 -33.74 -2.56 1.92
N LYS A 173 -33.09 -3.29 1.01
CA LYS A 173 -32.36 -4.51 1.36
C LYS A 173 -30.98 -4.18 1.96
N PRO A 174 -30.35 -5.13 2.69
CA PRO A 174 -29.02 -4.94 3.24
C PRO A 174 -28.00 -4.55 2.17
N SER A 175 -27.05 -3.70 2.55
CA SER A 175 -25.95 -3.31 1.66
C SER A 175 -25.02 -4.50 1.41
N ALA A 176 -24.65 -4.72 0.15
CA ALA A 176 -23.65 -5.71 -0.24
C ALA A 176 -22.30 -5.45 0.44
N ALA A 177 -21.89 -4.18 0.54
CA ALA A 177 -20.65 -3.80 1.19
C ALA A 177 -20.64 -4.16 2.69
N VAL A 178 -21.76 -3.96 3.39
CA VAL A 178 -21.90 -4.36 4.80
C VAL A 178 -21.87 -5.87 4.94
N PHE A 179 -22.59 -6.59 4.06
CA PHE A 179 -22.59 -8.05 4.03
C PHE A 179 -21.19 -8.63 3.83
N LEU A 180 -20.44 -8.14 2.83
CA LEU A 180 -19.07 -8.56 2.57
C LEU A 180 -18.14 -8.21 3.73
N GLN A 181 -18.30 -7.03 4.34
CA GLN A 181 -17.52 -6.62 5.51
C GLN A 181 -17.73 -7.55 6.71
N GLN A 182 -18.96 -8.00 6.97
CA GLN A 182 -19.29 -8.92 8.06
C GLN A 182 -18.69 -10.31 7.86
N ASN A 183 -18.68 -10.83 6.62
CA ASN A 183 -18.15 -12.17 6.30
C ASN A 183 -16.65 -12.13 5.90
N ARG A 184 -16.02 -10.96 5.94
CA ARG A 184 -14.66 -10.72 5.40
C ARG A 184 -13.60 -11.65 5.98
N ALA A 185 -13.61 -11.88 7.29
CA ALA A 185 -12.60 -12.72 7.95
C ALA A 185 -12.71 -14.20 7.57
N GLU A 186 -13.92 -14.66 7.23
CA GLU A 186 -14.19 -16.00 6.72
C GLU A 186 -13.74 -16.12 5.27
N PHE A 187 -14.21 -15.22 4.39
CA PHE A 187 -13.80 -15.20 2.98
C PHE A 187 -12.29 -15.09 2.82
N ARG A 188 -11.63 -14.22 3.60
CA ARG A 188 -10.18 -14.08 3.59
C ARG A 188 -9.46 -15.38 3.89
N ARG A 189 -9.87 -16.10 4.94
CA ARG A 189 -9.25 -17.36 5.34
C ARG A 189 -9.48 -18.43 4.28
N HIS A 190 -10.74 -18.66 3.92
CA HIS A 190 -11.10 -19.68 2.94
C HIS A 190 -10.39 -19.48 1.59
N ILE A 191 -10.41 -18.26 1.06
CA ILE A 191 -9.81 -17.98 -0.24
C ILE A 191 -8.29 -18.15 -0.15
N ALA A 192 -7.64 -17.61 0.88
CA ALA A 192 -6.20 -17.75 1.06
C ALA A 192 -5.75 -19.22 1.16
N ASP A 193 -6.49 -20.03 1.91
CA ASP A 193 -6.20 -21.45 2.10
C ASP A 193 -6.35 -22.22 0.78
N TRP A 194 -7.39 -21.94 0.00
CA TRP A 194 -7.65 -22.62 -1.28
C TRP A 194 -6.76 -22.16 -2.44
N THR A 195 -6.41 -20.87 -2.49
CA THR A 195 -5.58 -20.32 -3.57
C THR A 195 -4.09 -20.40 -3.26
N GLY A 196 -3.70 -20.78 -2.04
CA GLY A 196 -2.32 -20.75 -1.56
C GLY A 196 -1.75 -19.33 -1.42
N GLN A 197 -2.64 -18.32 -1.38
CA GLN A 197 -2.25 -16.91 -1.40
C GLN A 197 -2.14 -16.34 0.00
N TYR A 198 -1.38 -15.27 0.14
CA TYR A 198 -1.28 -14.60 1.42
C TYR A 198 -2.62 -13.98 1.81
N GLN A 199 -3.08 -14.24 3.03
CA GLN A 199 -4.34 -13.70 3.57
C GLN A 199 -4.40 -12.18 3.45
N TYR A 200 -3.27 -11.47 3.54
CA TYR A 200 -3.24 -10.03 3.33
C TYR A 200 -3.60 -9.65 1.89
N THR A 201 -3.02 -10.30 0.88
CA THR A 201 -3.28 -9.96 -0.53
C THR A 201 -4.75 -10.17 -0.86
N VAL A 202 -5.32 -11.26 -0.37
CA VAL A 202 -6.77 -11.51 -0.42
C VAL A 202 -7.55 -10.41 0.30
N ASP A 203 -7.10 -9.99 1.48
CA ASP A 203 -7.74 -8.95 2.30
C ASP A 203 -7.76 -7.57 1.64
N GLU A 204 -6.74 -7.26 0.84
CA GLU A 204 -6.57 -6.01 0.09
C GLU A 204 -7.55 -5.94 -1.08
N ILE A 205 -7.57 -6.98 -1.93
CA ILE A 205 -8.53 -7.08 -3.04
C ILE A 205 -9.98 -7.08 -2.50
N LEU A 206 -10.24 -7.74 -1.37
CA LEU A 206 -11.54 -7.68 -0.71
C LEU A 206 -11.94 -6.26 -0.28
N ARG A 207 -11.00 -5.40 0.15
CA ARG A 207 -11.33 -3.99 0.48
C ARG A 207 -11.76 -3.23 -0.76
N GLU A 208 -11.07 -3.41 -1.87
CA GLU A 208 -11.38 -2.75 -3.14
C GLU A 208 -12.77 -3.19 -3.64
N ILE A 209 -13.06 -4.49 -3.60
CA ILE A 209 -14.39 -5.02 -3.95
C ILE A 209 -15.49 -4.45 -3.03
N ILE A 210 -15.25 -4.39 -1.72
CA ILE A 210 -16.19 -3.80 -0.75
C ILE A 210 -16.42 -2.32 -1.07
N GLN A 211 -15.36 -1.58 -1.38
CA GLN A 211 -15.45 -0.17 -1.73
C GLN A 211 -16.25 0.02 -3.04
N ARG A 212 -15.99 -0.81 -4.05
CA ARG A 212 -16.73 -0.78 -5.32
C ARG A 212 -18.22 -1.09 -5.13
N CYS A 213 -18.57 -2.03 -4.25
CA CYS A 213 -19.96 -2.29 -3.88
C CYS A 213 -20.66 -1.05 -3.28
N ARG A 214 -19.94 -0.21 -2.51
CA ARG A 214 -20.49 1.03 -1.97
C ARG A 214 -20.74 2.05 -3.07
N GLU A 215 -19.78 2.23 -3.96
CA GLU A 215 -19.87 3.17 -5.09
C GLU A 215 -21.04 2.84 -6.02
N LEU A 216 -21.25 1.56 -6.30
CA LEU A 216 -22.36 1.08 -7.14
C LEU A 216 -23.71 0.98 -6.40
N GLY A 217 -23.72 1.23 -5.09
CA GLY A 217 -24.96 1.16 -4.27
C GLY A 217 -25.58 -0.23 -4.18
N LEU A 218 -24.76 -1.29 -4.28
CA LEU A 218 -25.23 -2.67 -4.41
C LEU A 218 -25.92 -3.20 -3.14
N ARG A 219 -26.93 -4.05 -3.36
CA ARG A 219 -27.83 -4.63 -2.35
C ARG A 219 -27.87 -6.15 -2.45
N VAL A 220 -28.04 -6.79 -1.30
CA VAL A 220 -28.26 -8.24 -1.21
C VAL A 220 -29.71 -8.55 -1.53
N ASP A 221 -29.96 -9.11 -2.70
CA ASP A 221 -31.30 -9.42 -3.22
C ASP A 221 -31.72 -10.89 -3.00
N LYS A 222 -30.76 -11.79 -2.75
CA LYS A 222 -30.95 -13.23 -2.47
C LYS A 222 -30.88 -13.54 -0.96
N SER A 223 -31.11 -14.80 -0.59
CA SER A 223 -30.98 -15.25 0.80
C SER A 223 -29.51 -15.21 1.27
N PRO A 224 -29.24 -14.89 2.55
CA PRO A 224 -27.87 -14.74 3.05
C PRO A 224 -26.98 -15.97 2.80
N THR A 225 -27.53 -17.18 2.95
CA THR A 225 -26.80 -18.43 2.72
C THR A 225 -26.40 -18.60 1.26
N LYS A 226 -27.33 -18.33 0.33
CA LYS A 226 -27.07 -18.43 -1.12
C LYS A 226 -26.09 -17.35 -1.57
N THR A 227 -26.28 -16.11 -1.12
CA THR A 227 -25.37 -15.00 -1.39
C THR A 227 -23.97 -15.31 -0.86
N ARG A 228 -23.83 -15.92 0.32
CA ARG A 228 -22.51 -16.29 0.88
C ARG A 228 -21.77 -17.28 -0.02
N GLN A 229 -22.45 -18.33 -0.46
CA GLN A 229 -21.85 -19.36 -1.33
C GLN A 229 -21.45 -18.78 -2.68
N GLU A 230 -22.36 -18.05 -3.35
CA GLU A 230 -22.08 -17.42 -4.65
C GLU A 230 -20.99 -16.36 -4.54
N ALA A 231 -20.95 -15.60 -3.44
CA ALA A 231 -19.89 -14.63 -3.17
C ALA A 231 -18.54 -15.31 -3.03
N LEU A 232 -18.44 -16.41 -2.27
CA LEU A 232 -17.18 -17.12 -2.09
C LEU A 232 -16.63 -17.62 -3.44
N VAL A 233 -17.48 -18.20 -4.28
CA VAL A 233 -17.07 -18.67 -5.62
C VAL A 233 -16.60 -17.51 -6.48
N MET A 234 -17.40 -16.44 -6.59
CA MET A 234 -17.08 -15.28 -7.41
C MET A 234 -15.78 -14.62 -6.94
N LEU A 235 -15.65 -14.34 -5.64
CA LEU A 235 -14.46 -13.74 -5.06
C LEU A 235 -13.22 -14.60 -5.29
N THR A 236 -13.33 -15.93 -5.21
CA THR A 236 -12.20 -16.84 -5.49
C THR A 236 -11.75 -16.73 -6.94
N VAL A 237 -12.67 -16.78 -7.90
CA VAL A 237 -12.36 -16.65 -9.34
C VAL A 237 -11.75 -15.29 -9.63
N GLN A 238 -12.35 -14.22 -9.10
CA GLN A 238 -11.89 -12.86 -9.33
C GLN A 238 -10.50 -12.61 -8.75
N ILE A 239 -10.28 -13.04 -7.51
CA ILE A 239 -8.95 -12.95 -6.89
C ILE A 239 -7.95 -13.76 -7.72
N MET A 240 -8.27 -14.99 -8.13
CA MET A 240 -7.36 -15.77 -8.97
C MET A 240 -7.06 -15.13 -10.33
N ASN A 241 -8.04 -14.49 -10.98
CA ASN A 241 -7.83 -13.77 -12.24
C ASN A 241 -6.94 -12.55 -12.04
N CYS A 242 -7.23 -11.72 -11.04
CA CYS A 242 -6.41 -10.58 -10.69
C CYS A 242 -4.96 -10.98 -10.43
N LEU A 243 -4.77 -12.07 -9.68
CA LEU A 243 -3.43 -12.56 -9.37
C LEU A 243 -2.69 -13.10 -10.60
N LYS A 244 -3.39 -13.69 -11.58
CA LYS A 244 -2.82 -14.08 -12.88
C LYS A 244 -2.46 -12.86 -13.74
N ASP A 245 -3.29 -11.83 -13.72
CA ASP A 245 -3.09 -10.58 -14.48
C ASP A 245 -2.02 -9.67 -13.86
N GLY A 246 -1.49 -10.05 -12.69
CA GLY A 246 -0.35 -9.39 -12.06
C GLY A 246 -0.71 -8.43 -10.93
N TYR A 247 -1.85 -8.57 -10.25
CA TYR A 247 -2.17 -7.80 -9.03
C TYR A 247 -1.12 -7.92 -7.91
N HIS A 248 -0.28 -8.97 -7.96
CA HIS A 248 0.90 -9.08 -7.10
C HIS A 248 1.98 -8.04 -7.39
N LYS A 249 1.86 -7.30 -8.48
CA LYS A 249 2.85 -6.35 -8.94
C LYS A 249 2.37 -4.94 -8.59
N VAL A 250 2.93 -4.42 -7.52
CA VAL A 250 2.75 -2.99 -7.19
C VAL A 250 3.59 -2.21 -8.21
N ALA A 251 2.94 -1.37 -8.99
CA ALA A 251 3.62 -0.39 -9.84
C ALA A 251 4.18 0.72 -8.94
N LEU A 252 5.44 1.08 -9.18
CA LEU A 252 6.11 2.25 -8.59
C LEU A 252 5.72 3.53 -9.32
#